data_AF-A0A9D9TE93-F1
#
_entry.id   AF-A0A9D9TE93-F1
#
_cell.length_a   1.000
_cell.length_b   1.000
_cell.length_c   1.000
_cell.angle_alpha   90.00
_cell.angle_beta   90.00
_cell.angle_gamma   90.00
#
_symmetry.space_group_name_H-M   'P 1'
#
loop_
_entity.id
_entity.type
_entity.pdbx_description
1 polymer ?
#
loop_
_entity_poly.entity_id
_entity_poly.type
_entity_poly.pdbx_seq_one_letter_code
_entity_poly.pdbx_strand_id
1 'polypeptide(L)' 'MNFSDPHILLSEIQKGNHLAFEFLFKAYYPRLCNFATRFVDSTTAEDIVQECFLKFWEKRFAIKQGNIL' A
#
# COMPACT_ATOMS: atom_id res chain seq x y z
N MET A 1 -2.34 -16.57 -7.28
CA MET A 1 -1.51 -16.57 -6.04
C MET A 1 -2.35 -15.98 -4.92
N ASN A 2 -2.22 -16.51 -3.70
CA ASN A 2 -2.92 -15.99 -2.53
C ASN A 2 -1.99 -15.00 -1.80
N PHE A 3 -2.41 -13.75 -1.62
CA PHE A 3 -1.64 -12.70 -0.92
C PHE A 3 -2.19 -12.38 0.48
N SER A 4 -3.03 -13.26 1.04
CA SER A 4 -3.59 -13.08 2.38
C SER A 4 -2.54 -13.19 3.49
N ASP A 5 -1.41 -13.85 3.24
CA ASP A 5 -0.27 -13.87 4.15
C ASP A 5 0.56 -12.57 3.99
N PRO A 6 0.70 -11.74 5.05
CA PRO A 6 1.43 -10.48 4.98
C PRO A 6 2.92 -10.63 4.62
N HIS A 7 3.58 -11.71 5.05
CA HIS A 7 4.98 -11.96 4.71
C HIS A 7 5.14 -12.29 3.24
N ILE A 8 4.24 -13.12 2.70
CA ILE A 8 4.22 -13.43 1.26
C ILE A 8 3.93 -12.14 0.46
N LEU A 9 2.92 -11.37 0.85
CA LEU A 9 2.56 -10.12 0.20
C LEU A 9 3.73 -9.13 0.15
N LEU A 10 4.38 -8.86 1.29
CA LEU A 10 5.50 -7.93 1.36
C LEU A 10 6.74 -8.44 0.60
N SER A 11 7.04 -9.74 0.68
CA SER A 11 8.12 -10.37 -0.09
C SER A 11 7.88 -10.23 -1.60
N GLU A 12 6.66 -10.46 -2.07
CA GLU A 12 6.33 -10.33 -3.49
C GLU A 12 6.38 -8.86 -3.96
N ILE A 13 5.92 -7.92 -3.13
CA ILE A 13 6.07 -6.48 -3.40
C ILE A 13 7.55 -6.10 -3.51
N GLN A 14 8.42 -6.58 -2.61
CA GLN A 14 9.87 -6.34 -2.68
C GLN A 14 10.48 -6.82 -4.00
N LYS A 15 10.00 -7.94 -4.54
CA LYS A 15 10.43 -8.50 -5.84
C LYS A 15 9.88 -7.74 -7.04
N GLY A 16 9.04 -6.72 -6.85
CA GLY A 16 8.41 -5.97 -7.93
C GLY A 16 7.19 -6.66 -8.54
N ASN A 17 6.54 -7.58 -7.80
CA ASN A 17 5.31 -8.20 -8.26
C ASN A 17 4.15 -7.19 -8.23
N HIS A 18 3.75 -6.70 -9.40
CA HIS A 18 2.67 -5.72 -9.54
C HIS A 18 1.31 -6.24 -9.07
N LEU A 19 1.03 -7.54 -9.17
CA LEU A 19 -0.24 -8.12 -8.71
C LEU A 19 -0.33 -8.12 -7.18
N ALA A 20 0.80 -8.31 -6.49
CA ALA A 20 0.88 -8.21 -5.03
C ALA A 20 0.63 -6.76 -4.59
N PHE A 21 1.25 -5.79 -5.29
CA PHE A 21 1.00 -4.38 -5.02
C PHE A 21 -0.43 -3.95 -5.30
N GLU A 22 -1.02 -4.40 -6.41
CA GLU A 22 -2.41 -4.14 -6.76
C GLU A 22 -3.37 -4.70 -5.70
N PHE A 23 -3.09 -5.90 -5.18
CA PHE A 23 -3.85 -6.48 -4.08
C PHE A 23 -3.83 -5.60 -2.83
N LEU A 24 -2.65 -5.11 -2.42
CA LEU A 24 -2.50 -4.17 -1.31
C LEU A 24 -3.25 -2.86 -1.60
N PHE A 25 -3.06 -2.29 -2.79
CA PHE A 25 -3.69 -1.03 -3.21
C PHE A 25 -5.22 -1.12 -3.12
N LYS A 26 -5.83 -2.15 -3.72
CA LYS A 26 -7.28 -2.36 -3.68
C LYS A 26 -7.83 -2.54 -2.27
N ALA A 27 -7.07 -3.16 -1.37
CA ALA A 27 -7.48 -3.39 0.02
C ALA A 27 -7.44 -2.10 0.87
N TYR A 28 -6.46 -1.23 0.65
CA TYR A 28 -6.17 -0.11 1.55
C TYR A 28 -6.49 1.27 0.97
N TYR A 29 -6.41 1.48 -0.34
CA TYR A 29 -6.62 2.79 -0.96
C TYR A 29 -7.98 3.43 -0.59
N PRO A 30 -9.15 2.78 -0.76
CA PRO A 30 -10.42 3.41 -0.42
C PRO A 30 -10.55 3.75 1.08
N ARG A 31 -9.98 2.90 1.95
CA ARG A 31 -10.02 3.08 3.41
C ARG A 31 -9.15 4.25 3.84
N LEU A 32 -7.97 4.40 3.23
CA LEU A 32 -7.06 5.49 3.50
C LEU A 32 -7.59 6.82 2.95
N CYS A 33 -8.20 6.83 1.75
CA CYS A 33 -8.86 8.03 1.23
C CYS A 33 -9.99 8.46 2.18
N ASN A 34 -10.88 7.53 2.59
CA ASN A 34 -11.95 7.83 3.54
C ASN A 34 -11.43 8.34 4.89
N PHE A 35 -10.30 7.82 5.36
CA PHE A 35 -9.66 8.34 6.56
C PHE A 35 -9.12 9.76 6.36
N ALA A 36 -8.44 10.01 5.25
CA ALA A 36 -7.84 11.31 4.94
C ALA A 36 -8.89 12.41 4.71
N THR A 37 -10.07 12.09 4.17
CA THR A 37 -11.16 13.07 3.99
C THR A 37 -11.70 13.65 5.30
N ARG A 38 -11.32 13.09 6.45
CA ARG A 38 -11.60 13.67 7.77
C ARG A 38 -10.77 14.92 8.06
N PHE A 39 -9.72 15.18 7.27
CA PHE A 39 -8.75 16.26 7.47
C PHE A 39 -8.64 17.20 6.28
N VAL A 40 -8.91 16.72 5.07
CA VAL A 40 -8.81 17.46 3.80
C VAL A 40 -10.00 17.14 2.88
N ASP A 41 -10.17 17.86 1.78
CA ASP A 41 -11.18 17.53 0.77
C ASP A 41 -10.89 16.21 0.03
N SER A 42 -11.88 15.66 -0.66
CA SER A 42 -11.77 14.34 -1.32
C SER A 42 -10.66 14.29 -2.35
N THR A 43 -10.49 15.34 -3.15
CA THR A 43 -9.47 15.39 -4.21
C THR A 43 -8.08 15.39 -3.58
N THR A 44 -7.86 16.26 -2.59
CA THR A 44 -6.59 16.30 -1.85
C THR A 44 -6.31 14.99 -1.10
N ALA A 45 -7.34 14.34 -0.55
CA ALA A 45 -7.20 13.03 0.10
C ALA A 45 -6.72 11.95 -0.88
N GLU A 46 -7.33 11.87 -2.07
CA GLU A 46 -6.93 10.95 -3.13
C GLU A 46 -5.48 11.19 -3.57
N ASP A 47 -5.10 12.44 -3.81
CA ASP A 47 -3.74 12.82 -4.21
C ASP A 47 -2.70 12.42 -3.16
N ILE A 48 -2.96 12.70 -1.88
CA ILE A 48 -2.06 12.34 -0.77
C ILE A 48 -1.91 10.81 -0.70
N VAL A 49 -3.02 10.07 -0.73
CA VAL A 49 -2.98 8.61 -0.60
C VAL A 49 -2.30 7.98 -1.81
N GLN A 50 -2.56 8.47 -3.01
CA GLN A 50 -1.87 8.03 -4.22
C GLN A 50 -0.36 8.26 -4.13
N GLU A 51 0.08 9.43 -3.68
CA GLU A 51 1.50 9.72 -3.47
C GLU A 51 2.14 8.79 -2.41
N CYS A 52 1.41 8.46 -1.35
CA CYS A 52 1.85 7.48 -0.35
C CYS A 52 2.10 6.10 -0.98
N PHE A 53 1.19 5.61 -1.83
CA PHE A 53 1.38 4.32 -2.51
C PHE A 53 2.53 4.35 -3.51
N LEU A 54 2.72 5.45 -4.25
CA LEU A 54 3.86 5.62 -5.16
C LEU A 54 5.18 5.58 -4.38
N LYS A 55 5.30 6.37 -3.31
CA LYS A 55 6.48 6.37 -2.43
C LYS A 55 6.74 5.00 -1.82
N PHE A 56 5.69 4.27 -1.43
CA PHE A 56 5.81 2.91 -0.92
C PHE A 56 6.35 1.95 -2.00
N TRP A 57 5.84 2.04 -3.23
CA TRP A 57 6.34 1.23 -4.36
C TRP A 57 7.80 1.55 -4.71
N GLU A 58 8.18 2.82 -4.78
CA GLU A 58 9.56 3.24 -5.05
C GLU A 58 10.53 2.72 -4.00
N LYS A 59 10.12 2.76 -2.72
CA LYS A 59 10.91 2.31 -1.58
C LYS A 59 10.73 0.82 -1.27
N ARG A 60 10.09 0.03 -2.13
CA ARG A 60 9.76 -1.39 -1.88
C ARG A 60 10.96 -2.23 -1.45
N PHE A 61 12.15 -1.95 -1.98
CA PHE A 61 13.38 -2.69 -1.64
C PHE A 61 13.88 -2.44 -0.22
N ALA A 62 13.46 -1.33 0.40
CA ALA A 62 13.85 -0.96 1.77
C ALA A 62 12.85 -1.45 2.83
N ILE A 63 11.78 -2.15 2.43
CA ILE A 63 10.80 -2.72 3.36
C ILE A 63 11.53 -3.73 4.26
N LYS A 64 11.56 -3.49 5.56
CA LYS A 64 12.07 -4.47 6.53
C LYS A 64 10.94 -5.39 6.92
N GLN A 65 11.12 -6.70 6.75
CA GLN A 65 10.21 -7.69 7.32
C GLN A 65 10.53 -7.82 8.82
N GLY A 66 9.98 -6.92 9.63
CA GLY A 66 9.93 -7.09 11.08
C GLY A 66 8.79 -8.02 11.48
N ASN A 67 8.83 -8.60 12.69
CA ASN A 67 7.69 -9.30 13.25
C ASN A 67 6.51 -8.34 13.33
N ILE A 68 5.52 -8.52 12.46
CA ILE A 68 4.22 -7.87 12.57
C ILE A 68 3.49 -8.67 13.65
N LEU A 69 3.45 -8.12 14.87
CA LEU A 69 2.72 -8.70 16.01
C LEU A 69 1.22 -8.74 15.74
#